data_AF-A0A412YUI4-F1
#
_entry.id   AF-A0A412YUI4-F1
#
_cell.length_a   1.000
_cell.length_b   1.000
_cell.length_c   1.000
_cell.angle_alpha   90.00
_cell.angle_beta   90.00
_cell.angle_gamma   90.00
#
_symmetry.space_group_name_H-M   'P 1'
#
loop_
_entity.id
_entity.type
_entity.pdbx_description
1 polymer ?
#
loop_
_entity_poly.entity_id
_entity_poly.type
_entity_poly.pdbx_seq_one_letter_code
_entity_poly.pdbx_strand_id
1 'polypeptide(L)'
;MTTLSNEAFAVMAACERTKQPFGITVDKICSGQYKFVWAFKIDKEKAQREGYGKTNVKGNIILDTEYPGCPYCGEKRHIVCSSCNKFFCYHGQEHVTCPNCGTSGNVVSIEQVDLKGGDY
;
A
#
# COMPACT_ATOMS: atom_id res chain seq x y z
N MET A 1 4.49 20.12 2.31
CA MET A 1 4.34 19.36 3.56
C MET A 1 2.88 19.29 3.94
N THR A 2 2.22 18.21 3.57
CA THR A 2 0.83 17.91 3.95
C THR A 2 0.72 17.66 5.46
N THR A 3 -0.19 18.37 6.13
CA THR A 3 -0.53 18.10 7.53
C THR A 3 -1.30 16.79 7.63
N LEU A 4 -0.82 15.85 8.44
CA LEU A 4 -1.50 14.58 8.71
C LEU A 4 -2.61 14.77 9.75
N SER A 5 -3.73 14.06 9.59
CA SER A 5 -4.74 13.97 10.64
C SER A 5 -4.27 13.09 11.80
N ASN A 6 -4.94 13.20 12.95
CA ASN A 6 -4.71 12.33 14.11
C ASN A 6 -5.16 10.87 13.86
N GLU A 7 -5.85 10.60 12.73
CA GLU A 7 -6.28 9.27 12.32
C GLU A 7 -5.33 8.66 11.27
N ALA A 8 -4.17 9.27 11.01
CA ALA A 8 -3.18 8.74 10.10
C ALA A 8 -2.59 7.41 10.62
N PHE A 9 -2.38 6.46 9.72
CA PHE A 9 -1.83 5.15 10.02
C PHE A 9 -0.89 4.68 8.90
N ALA A 10 -0.18 3.58 9.12
CA ALA A 10 0.69 2.98 8.11
C ALA A 10 0.15 1.62 7.64
N VAL A 11 0.18 1.42 6.32
CA VAL A 11 -0.05 0.11 5.68
C VAL A 11 1.24 -0.42 5.07
N MET A 12 1.31 -1.74 4.91
CA MET A 12 2.49 -2.41 4.39
C MET A 12 2.30 -2.84 2.94
N ALA A 13 3.32 -2.57 2.12
CA ALA A 13 3.37 -2.94 0.71
C ALA A 13 4.73 -3.57 0.37
N ALA A 14 4.82 -4.19 -0.80
CA ALA A 14 6.07 -4.72 -1.33
C ALA A 14 6.39 -4.14 -2.72
N CYS A 15 7.67 -3.92 -2.98
CA CYS A 15 8.10 -3.50 -4.30
C CYS A 15 8.03 -4.70 -5.26
N GLU A 16 7.37 -4.53 -6.40
CA GLU A 16 7.31 -5.58 -7.42
C GLU A 16 8.69 -5.91 -7.97
N ARG A 17 9.56 -4.92 -8.21
CA ARG A 17 10.91 -5.17 -8.76
C ARG A 17 11.88 -5.79 -7.76
N THR A 18 12.00 -5.21 -6.57
CA THR A 18 13.03 -5.63 -5.59
C THR A 18 12.52 -6.66 -4.60
N LYS A 19 11.20 -6.90 -4.56
CA LYS A 19 10.52 -7.75 -3.56
C LYS A 19 10.71 -7.28 -2.10
N GLN A 20 11.25 -6.08 -1.90
CA GLN A 20 11.50 -5.51 -0.58
C GLN A 20 10.21 -4.90 0.00
N PRO A 21 9.96 -5.05 1.32
CA PRO A 21 8.84 -4.41 2.00
C PRO A 21 9.06 -2.90 2.15
N PHE A 22 7.95 -2.15 2.17
CA PHE A 22 7.90 -0.74 2.50
C PHE A 22 6.58 -0.38 3.18
N GLY A 23 6.58 0.72 3.93
CA GLY A 23 5.40 1.30 4.55
C GLY A 23 4.85 2.45 3.72
N ILE A 24 3.54 2.64 3.77
CA ILE A 24 2.83 3.78 3.20
C ILE A 24 2.06 4.46 4.33
N THR A 25 2.33 5.74 4.56
CA THR A 25 1.53 6.58 5.46
C THR A 25 0.23 6.94 4.75
N VAL A 26 -0.88 6.56 5.37
CA VAL A 26 -2.24 6.78 4.91
C VAL A 26 -2.91 7.77 5.85
N ASP A 27 -3.45 8.83 5.29
CA ASP A 27 -4.22 9.82 6.01
C ASP A 27 -5.71 9.67 5.70
N LYS A 28 -6.56 9.78 6.71
CA LYS A 28 -8.02 9.70 6.54
C LYS A 28 -8.56 11.11 6.29
N ILE A 29 -9.15 11.32 5.11
CA ILE A 29 -9.75 12.62 4.75
C ILE A 29 -11.16 12.70 5.32
N CYS A 30 -11.97 11.68 5.05
CA CYS A 30 -13.32 11.52 5.57
C CYS A 30 -13.71 10.02 5.55
N SER A 31 -14.90 9.67 6.04
CA SER A 31 -15.36 8.28 6.05
C SER A 31 -15.32 7.68 4.64
N GLY A 32 -14.52 6.63 4.47
CA GLY A 32 -14.38 5.91 3.19
C GLY A 32 -13.45 6.57 2.18
N GLN A 33 -12.75 7.66 2.52
CA GLN A 33 -11.77 8.31 1.64
C GLN A 33 -10.42 8.48 2.35
N TYR A 34 -9.40 7.86 1.76
CA TYR A 34 -8.05 7.80 2.27
C TYR A 34 -7.06 8.41 1.28
N LYS A 35 -5.97 8.96 1.80
CA LYS A 35 -4.91 9.57 1.01
C LYS A 35 -3.57 8.94 1.32
N PHE A 36 -2.85 8.51 0.30
CA PHE A 36 -1.45 8.12 0.44
C PHE A 36 -0.59 9.37 0.48
N VAL A 37 0.11 9.59 1.59
CA VAL A 37 0.88 10.82 1.83
C VAL A 37 2.37 10.59 1.66
N TRP A 38 2.89 9.49 2.19
CA TRP A 38 4.32 9.21 2.15
C TRP A 38 4.60 7.71 2.04
N ALA A 39 5.76 7.34 1.51
CA ALA A 39 6.23 5.96 1.50
C ALA A 39 7.68 5.88 2.00
N PHE A 40 7.99 4.85 2.78
CA PHE A 40 9.28 4.71 3.46
C PHE A 40 9.75 3.26 3.51
N LYS A 41 11.06 3.06 3.47
CA LYS A 41 11.68 1.74 3.62
C LYS A 41 11.52 1.28 5.07
N ILE A 42 11.14 0.02 5.25
CA ILE A 42 11.03 -0.62 6.56
C ILE A 42 11.19 -2.12 6.38
N ASP A 43 11.83 -2.78 7.34
CA ASP A 43 11.88 -4.23 7.41
C ASP A 43 10.61 -4.80 8.08
N LYS A 44 10.33 -6.10 7.88
CA LYS A 44 9.10 -6.73 8.39
C LYS A 44 9.03 -6.76 9.92
N GLU A 45 10.17 -7.00 10.57
CA GLU A 45 10.26 -7.14 12.03
C GLU A 45 9.93 -5.82 12.73
N LYS A 46 10.45 -4.71 12.20
CA LYS A 46 10.13 -3.36 12.66
C LYS A 46 8.66 -3.02 12.38
N ALA A 47 8.15 -3.35 11.20
CA ALA A 47 6.73 -3.11 10.88
C ALA A 47 5.79 -3.83 11.87
N GLN A 48 6.07 -5.10 12.19
CA GLN A 48 5.30 -5.88 13.17
C GLN A 48 5.37 -5.26 14.57
N ARG A 49 6.56 -4.83 15.01
CA ARG A 49 6.77 -4.19 16.32
C ARG A 49 5.98 -2.89 16.46
N GLU A 50 5.98 -2.07 15.41
CA GLU A 50 5.23 -0.82 15.34
C GLU A 50 3.72 -1.05 15.11
N GLY A 51 3.30 -2.31 14.89
CA GLY A 51 1.91 -2.66 14.63
C GLY A 51 1.40 -2.17 13.27
N TYR A 52 2.30 -1.82 12.34
CA TYR A 52 1.92 -1.44 11.00
C TYR A 52 1.25 -2.63 10.32
N GLY A 53 0.14 -2.35 9.68
CA GLY A 53 -0.63 -3.40 9.02
C GLY A 53 -1.82 -3.96 9.81
N LYS A 54 -2.01 -3.57 11.07
CA LYS A 54 -3.14 -4.05 11.89
C LYS A 54 -4.47 -3.37 11.58
N THR A 55 -4.41 -2.22 10.90
CA THR A 55 -5.59 -1.45 10.52
C THR A 55 -6.23 -2.01 9.25
N ASN A 56 -7.52 -2.31 9.33
CA ASN A 56 -8.34 -2.71 8.19
C ASN A 56 -9.35 -1.60 7.92
N VAL A 57 -9.28 -0.98 6.75
CA VAL A 57 -10.28 0.01 6.32
C VAL A 57 -10.71 -0.25 4.89
N LYS A 58 -11.97 0.09 4.57
CA LYS A 58 -12.51 0.02 3.23
C LYS A 58 -12.77 1.41 2.70
N GLY A 59 -12.34 1.69 1.47
CA GLY A 59 -12.64 2.98 0.84
C GLY A 59 -11.87 3.26 -0.44
N ASN A 60 -11.98 4.50 -0.88
CA ASN A 60 -11.28 5.04 -2.04
C ASN A 60 -9.93 5.59 -1.61
N ILE A 61 -8.92 5.36 -2.43
CA ILE A 61 -7.56 5.86 -2.21
C ILE A 61 -7.27 6.93 -3.24
N ILE A 62 -6.87 8.11 -2.77
CA ILE A 62 -6.26 9.15 -3.60
C ILE A 62 -4.77 9.27 -3.26
N LEU A 63 -3.98 9.76 -4.19
CA LEU A 63 -2.57 10.05 -3.96
C LEU A 63 -2.41 11.52 -3.65
N ASP A 64 -1.64 11.84 -2.61
CA ASP A 64 -1.19 13.21 -2.41
C ASP A 64 -0.32 13.65 -3.60
N THR A 65 -0.39 14.92 -3.99
CA THR A 65 0.39 15.47 -5.11
C THR A 65 1.90 15.28 -4.88
N GLU A 66 2.35 15.38 -3.63
CA GLU A 66 3.75 15.20 -3.23
C GLU A 66 4.11 13.73 -2.97
N TYR A 67 3.18 12.78 -3.16
CA TYR A 67 3.43 11.36 -2.89
C TYR A 67 4.57 10.84 -3.79
N PRO A 68 5.70 10.37 -3.21
CA PRO A 68 6.89 10.01 -3.97
C PRO A 68 6.74 8.67 -4.71
N GLY A 69 5.76 7.85 -4.34
CA GLY A 69 5.64 6.47 -4.81
C GLY A 69 6.55 5.51 -4.05
N CYS A 70 6.66 4.29 -4.57
CA CYS A 70 7.45 3.21 -3.98
C CYS A 70 8.91 3.65 -3.74
N PRO A 71 9.46 3.51 -2.53
CA PRO A 71 10.79 4.02 -2.19
C PRO A 71 11.95 3.24 -2.83
N TYR A 72 11.65 2.18 -3.59
CA TYR A 72 12.64 1.39 -4.33
C TYR A 72 12.60 1.61 -5.83
N CYS A 73 11.43 1.87 -6.42
CA CYS A 73 11.27 1.98 -7.88
C CYS A 73 10.56 3.26 -8.35
N GLY A 74 10.09 4.11 -7.44
CA GLY A 74 9.41 5.38 -7.73
C GLY A 74 7.97 5.25 -8.22
N GLU A 75 7.43 4.04 -8.34
CA GLU A 75 6.11 3.81 -8.91
C GLU A 75 4.99 4.23 -7.94
N LYS A 76 4.03 4.99 -8.45
CA LYS A 76 2.92 5.55 -7.66
C LYS A 76 1.67 4.69 -7.69
N ARG A 77 1.51 3.84 -8.70
CA ARG A 77 0.37 2.91 -8.79
C ARG A 77 0.58 1.74 -7.84
N HIS A 78 -0.51 1.31 -7.20
CA HIS A 78 -0.53 0.20 -6.25
C HIS A 78 -1.67 -0.74 -6.60
N ILE A 79 -1.46 -2.04 -6.39
CA ILE A 79 -2.49 -3.09 -6.49
C ILE A 79 -2.59 -3.81 -5.15
N VAL A 80 -3.80 -4.24 -4.80
CA VAL A 80 -4.06 -5.19 -3.72
C VAL A 80 -4.16 -6.60 -4.30
N CYS A 81 -3.42 -7.56 -3.72
CA CYS A 81 -3.56 -8.96 -4.11
C CYS A 81 -4.83 -9.55 -3.48
N SER A 82 -5.76 -10.11 -4.26
CA SER A 82 -6.97 -10.73 -3.71
C SER A 82 -6.72 -11.99 -2.87
N SER A 83 -5.60 -12.68 -3.09
CA SER A 83 -5.26 -13.91 -2.36
C SER A 83 -4.69 -13.66 -0.98
N CYS A 84 -3.79 -12.68 -0.83
CA CYS A 84 -3.15 -12.37 0.46
C CYS A 84 -3.54 -11.01 1.06
N ASN A 85 -4.34 -10.22 0.36
CA ASN A 85 -4.78 -8.87 0.72
C ASN A 85 -3.65 -7.88 1.01
N LYS A 86 -2.43 -8.12 0.47
CA LYS A 86 -1.27 -7.23 0.61
C LYS A 86 -1.11 -6.33 -0.60
N PHE A 87 -0.65 -5.10 -0.36
CA PHE A 87 -0.32 -4.15 -1.41
C PHE A 87 1.03 -4.42 -2.05
N PHE A 88 1.15 -4.02 -3.32
CA PHE A 88 2.44 -3.90 -3.99
C PHE A 88 2.37 -2.83 -5.09
N CYS A 89 3.52 -2.25 -5.44
CA CYS A 89 3.59 -1.25 -6.50
C CYS A 89 3.39 -1.90 -7.89
N TYR A 90 2.80 -1.15 -8.83
CA TYR A 90 2.34 -1.70 -10.12
C TYR A 90 2.85 -0.90 -11.33
N HIS A 91 3.49 -1.58 -12.27
CA HIS A 91 4.19 -0.95 -13.39
C HIS A 91 3.41 -0.95 -14.72
N GLY A 92 2.13 -1.32 -14.74
CA GLY A 92 1.31 -1.29 -15.96
C GLY A 92 1.24 -2.62 -16.72
N GLN A 93 1.69 -3.73 -16.12
CA GLN A 93 1.61 -5.06 -16.72
C GLN A 93 0.18 -5.65 -16.66
N GLU A 94 -0.35 -6.19 -17.75
CA GLU A 94 -1.67 -6.86 -17.73
C GLU A 94 -1.72 -8.07 -16.80
N HIS A 95 -0.61 -8.82 -16.73
CA HIS A 95 -0.43 -9.98 -15.87
C HIS A 95 0.66 -9.69 -14.83
N VAL A 96 0.33 -9.89 -13.55
CA VAL A 96 1.21 -9.57 -12.41
C VAL A 96 1.36 -10.77 -11.49
N THR A 97 2.56 -10.96 -10.95
CA THR A 97 2.84 -11.92 -9.88
C THR A 97 3.01 -11.18 -8.56
N CYS A 98 2.17 -11.51 -7.57
CA CYS A 98 2.23 -10.88 -6.26
C CYS A 98 3.59 -11.15 -5.60
N PRO A 99 4.36 -10.11 -5.25
CA PRO A 99 5.67 -10.28 -4.60
C PRO A 99 5.56 -10.85 -3.18
N ASN A 100 4.37 -10.83 -2.58
CA ASN A 100 4.15 -11.26 -1.21
C ASN A 100 3.81 -12.75 -1.08
N CYS A 101 3.04 -13.32 -2.02
CA CYS A 101 2.56 -14.70 -1.95
C CYS A 101 2.82 -15.54 -3.22
N GLY A 102 3.36 -14.94 -4.28
CA GLY A 102 3.67 -15.64 -5.54
C GLY A 102 2.46 -15.90 -6.45
N THR A 103 1.24 -15.56 -6.03
CA THR A 103 0.05 -15.72 -6.87
C THR A 103 0.12 -14.80 -8.08
N SER A 104 -0.16 -15.34 -9.27
CA SER A 104 -0.22 -14.56 -10.51
C SER A 104 -1.66 -14.40 -10.99
N GLY A 105 -1.95 -13.30 -11.67
CA GLY A 105 -3.27 -13.04 -12.23
C GLY A 105 -3.32 -11.75 -13.02
N ASN A 106 -4.48 -11.51 -13.65
CA ASN A 106 -4.73 -10.31 -14.42
C ASN A 106 -5.11 -9.13 -13.51
N VAL A 107 -4.71 -7.93 -13.92
CA VAL A 107 -5.07 -6.70 -13.21
C VAL A 107 -6.49 -6.28 -13.58
N VAL A 108 -7.32 -6.08 -12.57
CA VAL A 108 -8.67 -5.53 -12.70
C VAL A 108 -8.77 -4.22 -11.92
N SER A 109 -9.49 -3.25 -12.47
CA SER A 109 -9.76 -1.99 -11.76
C SER A 109 -10.93 -2.19 -10.80
N ILE A 110 -10.77 -1.70 -9.57
CA ILE A 110 -11.82 -1.72 -8.55
C ILE A 110 -12.05 -0.29 -8.06
N GLU A 111 -13.31 0.06 -7.80
CA GLU A 111 -13.67 1.40 -7.32
C GLU A 111 -13.24 1.60 -5.86
N GLN A 112 -13.37 0.57 -5.04
CA GLN A 112 -13.02 0.57 -3.62
C GLN A 112 -11.99 -0.50 -3.31
N VAL A 113 -11.07 -0.16 -2.42
CA VAL A 113 -10.04 -1.08 -1.94
C VAL A 113 -10.28 -1.38 -0.46
N ASP A 114 -10.20 -2.66 -0.10
CA ASP A 114 -9.98 -3.04 1.29
C ASP A 114 -8.49 -2.84 1.61
N LEU A 115 -8.17 -1.75 2.27
CA LEU A 115 -6.88 -1.50 2.90
C LEU A 115 -6.76 -2.42 4.10
N LYS A 116 -6.46 -3.69 3.84
CA LYS A 116 -5.98 -4.59 4.87
C LYS A 116 -4.50 -4.35 5.03
N GLY A 117 -4.10 -3.88 6.19
CA GLY A 117 -2.71 -3.61 6.47
C GLY A 117 -1.81 -4.87 6.46
N GLY A 118 -2.41 -6.06 6.49
CA GLY A 118 -1.76 -7.36 6.28
C GLY A 118 -0.93 -7.82 7.48
N ASP A 119 -1.19 -9.05 7.96
CA ASP A 119 -0.23 -9.82 8.76
C ASP A 119 0.96 -10.17 7.85
N TYR A 120 2.11 -9.55 8.11
CA TYR A 120 3.35 -9.79 7.35
C TYR A 120 4.20 -10.89 7.94
#